data_AF-A0A8U0M5Z0-F1
#
_entry.id   AF-A0A8U0M5Z0-F1
#
_cell.length_a   1.000
_cell.length_b   1.000
_cell.length_c   1.000
_cell.angle_alpha   90.00
_cell.angle_beta   90.00
_cell.angle_gamma   90.00
#
_symmetry.space_group_name_H-M   'P 1'
#
loop_
_entity.id
_entity.type
_entity.pdbx_description
1 polymer ?
#
loop_
_entity_poly.entity_id
_entity_poly.type
_entity_poly.pdbx_seq_one_letter_code
_entity_poly.pdbx_strand_id
1 'polypeptide(L)'
;MYEEVNKSTLGWTEELRRVKRQTDVFKEDSDVDVAFFSKFSLISSDQGVRGFLQIVNDLCFLLSTELGLRDVNWTSTDYLKDDNITTKDIEESIKDLKKNTRLFKFLKLLCEELVTFDWRTSSAPGLNEVQRRQQMLFKGSSGYKEIRVQLLKLLEGSKDQLISNTASKAQQYLGYV
;
A
#
# COMPACT_ATOMS: atom_id res chain seq x y z
N MET A 1 -4.33 3.88 -2.70
CA MET A 1 -4.52 2.52 -2.15
C MET A 1 -5.98 2.23 -1.79
N TYR A 2 -6.59 2.88 -0.78
CA TYR A 2 -7.98 2.60 -0.39
C TYR A 2 -8.98 2.68 -1.56
N GLU A 3 -8.92 3.75 -2.35
CA GLU A 3 -9.78 3.89 -3.54
C GLU A 3 -9.60 2.75 -4.55
N GLU A 4 -8.36 2.28 -4.74
CA GLU A 4 -8.05 1.17 -5.65
C GLU A 4 -8.57 -0.16 -5.11
N VAL A 5 -8.44 -0.39 -3.79
CA VAL A 5 -9.05 -1.56 -3.13
C VAL A 5 -10.56 -1.53 -3.32
N ASN A 6 -11.22 -0.39 -3.06
CA ASN A 6 -12.67 -0.25 -3.17
C ASN A 6 -13.18 -0.56 -4.59
N LYS A 7 -12.48 -0.10 -5.62
CA LYS A 7 -12.82 -0.37 -7.03
C LYS A 7 -12.39 -1.77 -7.52
N SER A 8 -11.47 -2.42 -6.83
CA SER A 8 -10.87 -3.69 -7.26
C SER A 8 -11.85 -4.86 -7.20
N THR A 9 -11.87 -5.66 -8.26
CA THR A 9 -12.63 -6.91 -8.39
C THR A 9 -11.73 -8.15 -8.33
N LEU A 10 -10.51 -7.99 -7.79
CA LEU A 10 -9.56 -9.08 -7.62
C LEU A 10 -10.12 -10.17 -6.70
N GLY A 11 -9.69 -11.42 -6.90
CA GLY A 11 -10.21 -12.56 -6.15
C GLY A 11 -10.10 -12.39 -4.63
N TRP A 12 -9.03 -11.74 -4.14
CA TRP A 12 -8.82 -11.52 -2.72
C TRP A 12 -9.79 -10.47 -2.13
N THR A 13 -10.13 -9.40 -2.86
CA THR A 13 -11.07 -8.36 -2.39
C THR A 13 -12.49 -8.90 -2.37
N GLU A 14 -12.91 -9.55 -3.46
CA GLU A 14 -14.25 -10.13 -3.60
C GLU A 14 -14.51 -11.23 -2.57
N GLU A 15 -13.51 -12.04 -2.25
CA GLU A 15 -13.64 -13.07 -1.23
C GLU A 15 -13.93 -12.49 0.16
N LEU A 16 -13.20 -11.45 0.58
CA LEU A 16 -13.46 -10.79 1.86
C LEU A 16 -14.84 -10.14 1.91
N ARG A 17 -15.26 -9.49 0.82
CA ARG A 17 -16.60 -8.88 0.70
C ARG A 17 -17.71 -9.93 0.71
N ARG A 18 -17.50 -11.07 0.02
CA ARG A 18 -18.43 -12.19 0.02
C ARG A 18 -18.61 -12.74 1.44
N VAL A 19 -17.54 -12.90 2.21
CA VAL A 19 -17.63 -13.41 3.58
C VAL A 19 -18.31 -12.41 4.52
N LYS A 20 -18.16 -11.09 4.33
CA LYS A 20 -18.95 -10.07 5.05
C LYS A 20 -20.45 -10.25 4.82
N ARG A 21 -20.86 -10.53 3.58
CA ARG A 21 -22.27 -10.74 3.24
C ARG A 21 -22.85 -12.05 3.80
N GLN A 22 -22.00 -13.04 4.06
CA GLN A 22 -22.43 -14.40 4.43
C GLN A 22 -22.30 -14.70 5.93
N THR A 23 -21.55 -13.90 6.67
CA THR A 23 -21.18 -14.22 8.07
C THR A 23 -21.02 -12.97 8.93
N ASP A 24 -21.33 -13.07 10.22
CA ASP A 24 -21.11 -12.01 11.23
C ASP A 24 -19.64 -11.92 11.71
N VAL A 25 -18.69 -12.49 10.97
CA VAL A 25 -17.27 -12.53 11.39
C VAL A 25 -16.67 -11.12 11.40
N PHE A 26 -17.25 -10.20 10.63
CA PHE A 26 -16.96 -8.78 10.64
C PHE A 26 -17.96 -8.09 11.58
N LYS A 27 -17.57 -7.92 12.85
CA LYS A 27 -18.45 -7.41 13.93
C LYS A 27 -18.81 -5.91 13.83
N GLU A 28 -18.45 -5.23 12.75
CA GLU A 28 -18.62 -3.78 12.62
C GLU A 28 -19.48 -3.42 11.41
N ASP A 29 -20.64 -2.81 11.69
CA ASP A 29 -21.50 -2.09 10.74
C ASP A 29 -20.85 -0.76 10.33
N SER A 30 -19.65 -0.82 9.77
CA SER A 30 -19.03 0.33 9.13
C SER A 30 -19.24 0.24 7.62
N ASP A 31 -19.63 1.38 7.02
CA ASP A 31 -19.74 1.61 5.57
C ASP A 31 -18.39 1.53 4.84
N VAL A 32 -17.33 1.15 5.55
CA VAL A 32 -15.98 1.02 5.00
C VAL A 32 -15.76 -0.37 4.39
N ASP A 33 -14.89 -0.41 3.38
CA ASP A 33 -14.58 -1.65 2.69
C ASP A 33 -13.76 -2.60 3.58
N VAL A 34 -14.32 -3.78 3.86
CA VAL A 34 -13.68 -4.82 4.68
C VAL A 34 -12.40 -5.37 4.05
N ALA A 35 -12.24 -5.26 2.73
CA ALA A 35 -11.00 -5.64 2.06
C ALA A 35 -9.84 -4.72 2.46
N PHE A 36 -10.12 -3.49 2.92
CA PHE A 36 -9.10 -2.57 3.39
C PHE A 36 -9.02 -2.52 4.92
N PHE A 37 -10.15 -2.46 5.63
CA PHE A 37 -10.17 -2.12 7.06
C PHE A 37 -10.32 -3.29 8.02
N SER A 38 -10.69 -4.48 7.55
CA SER A 38 -10.93 -5.60 8.47
C SER A 38 -9.64 -6.18 9.05
N LYS A 39 -9.76 -6.94 10.15
CA LYS A 39 -8.69 -7.78 10.72
C LYS A 39 -8.15 -8.86 9.77
N PHE A 40 -8.86 -9.13 8.67
CA PHE A 40 -8.44 -10.07 7.63
C PHE A 40 -7.71 -9.40 6.48
N SER A 41 -7.63 -8.06 6.50
CA SER A 41 -6.74 -7.32 5.63
C SER A 41 -5.39 -7.14 6.30
N LEU A 42 -4.32 -7.41 5.57
CA LEU A 42 -2.95 -7.23 5.99
C LEU A 42 -2.59 -5.75 5.97
N ILE A 43 -3.14 -4.96 5.04
CA ILE A 43 -2.86 -3.51 4.93
C ILE A 43 -3.33 -2.71 6.15
N SER A 44 -4.34 -3.20 6.88
CA SER A 44 -4.82 -2.62 8.14
C SER A 44 -3.98 -3.02 9.36
N SER A 45 -3.04 -3.97 9.20
CA SER A 45 -2.10 -4.38 10.24
C SER A 45 -0.84 -3.52 10.22
N ASP A 46 -0.12 -3.46 11.35
CA ASP A 46 1.17 -2.77 11.46
C ASP A 46 2.19 -3.26 10.41
N GLN A 47 2.26 -4.58 10.17
CA GLN A 47 3.20 -5.15 9.21
C GLN A 47 2.87 -4.77 7.77
N GLY A 48 1.58 -4.81 7.39
CA GLY A 48 1.17 -4.46 6.03
C GLY A 48 1.32 -2.97 5.75
N VAL A 49 0.90 -2.09 6.67
CA VAL A 49 1.07 -0.64 6.46
C VAL A 49 2.54 -0.24 6.41
N ARG A 50 3.40 -0.85 7.25
CA ARG A 50 4.86 -0.60 7.17
C ARG A 50 5.44 -1.11 5.86
N GLY A 51 5.05 -2.29 5.39
CA GLY A 51 5.49 -2.80 4.09
C GLY A 51 5.10 -1.86 2.96
N PHE A 52 3.84 -1.40 2.93
CA PHE A 52 3.38 -0.41 1.96
C PHE A 52 4.20 0.89 2.00
N LEU A 53 4.37 1.49 3.20
CA LEU A 53 5.11 2.73 3.37
C LEU A 53 6.59 2.61 2.99
N GLN A 54 7.22 1.46 3.30
CA GLN A 54 8.60 1.18 2.90
C GLN A 54 8.74 1.19 1.37
N ILE A 55 7.84 0.52 0.66
CA ILE A 55 7.87 0.46 -0.81
C ILE A 55 7.67 1.83 -1.43
N VAL A 56 6.67 2.58 -0.95
CA VAL A 56 6.43 3.95 -1.42
C VAL A 56 7.66 4.81 -1.19
N ASN A 57 8.27 4.73 0.00
CA ASN A 57 9.48 5.48 0.32
C ASN A 57 10.67 5.08 -0.56
N ASP A 58 10.93 3.79 -0.73
CA ASP A 58 12.07 3.28 -1.50
C ASP A 58 12.04 3.77 -2.94
N LEU A 59 10.90 3.60 -3.60
CA LEU A 59 10.73 3.99 -4.98
C LEU A 59 10.76 5.51 -5.15
N CYS A 60 10.08 6.26 -4.27
CA CYS A 60 10.10 7.72 -4.31
C CYS A 60 11.49 8.29 -4.02
N PHE A 61 12.26 7.68 -3.13
CA PHE A 61 13.63 8.11 -2.82
C PHE A 61 14.55 7.93 -4.04
N LEU A 62 14.50 6.74 -4.66
CA LEU A 62 15.29 6.44 -5.86
C LEU A 62 14.91 7.30 -7.06
N LEU A 63 13.64 7.73 -7.15
CA LEU A 63 13.12 8.58 -8.22
C LEU A 63 12.95 10.05 -7.79
N SER A 64 13.60 10.46 -6.71
CA SER A 64 13.33 11.77 -6.08
C SER A 64 13.51 12.96 -7.04
N THR A 65 14.47 12.85 -7.95
CA THR A 65 14.74 13.88 -8.97
C THR A 65 13.74 13.80 -10.12
N GLU A 66 13.46 12.61 -10.63
CA GLU A 66 12.51 12.36 -11.74
C GLU A 66 11.08 12.76 -11.37
N LEU A 67 10.67 12.48 -10.13
CA LEU A 67 9.36 12.85 -9.58
C LEU A 67 9.27 14.32 -9.18
N GLY A 68 10.38 15.07 -9.20
CA GLY A 68 10.42 16.47 -8.79
C GLY A 68 9.98 16.64 -7.34
N LEU A 69 10.43 15.77 -6.42
CA LEU A 69 10.00 15.85 -5.01
C LEU A 69 10.39 17.18 -4.35
N ARG A 70 11.50 17.78 -4.82
CA ARG A 70 11.96 19.11 -4.38
C ARG A 70 11.12 20.26 -4.92
N ASP A 71 10.36 20.02 -5.99
CA ASP A 71 9.54 21.03 -6.66
C ASP A 71 8.13 21.12 -6.05
N VAL A 72 7.81 20.25 -5.07
CA VAL A 72 6.53 20.30 -4.38
C VAL A 72 6.52 21.53 -3.46
N ASN A 73 5.73 22.52 -3.85
CA ASN A 73 5.48 23.70 -3.03
C ASN A 73 4.39 23.39 -2.01
N TRP A 74 4.81 23.10 -0.78
CA TRP A 74 3.92 22.84 0.34
C TRP A 74 3.41 24.15 0.90
N THR A 75 2.15 24.47 0.63
CA THR A 75 1.49 25.70 1.10
C THR A 75 1.05 25.59 2.57
N SER A 76 0.91 24.35 3.08
CA SER A 76 0.59 24.06 4.48
C SER A 76 1.77 24.27 5.44
N THR A 77 3.02 24.18 4.96
CA THR A 77 4.20 24.27 5.83
C THR A 77 4.48 25.66 6.38
N ASP A 78 3.95 26.72 5.75
CA ASP A 78 4.04 28.08 6.29
C ASP A 78 3.14 28.31 7.53
N TYR A 79 2.23 27.35 7.81
CA TYR A 79 1.24 27.42 8.89
C TYR A 79 1.43 26.38 10.00
N LEU A 80 2.41 25.48 9.89
CA LEU A 80 2.78 24.52 10.96
C LEU A 80 3.57 25.22 12.09
N LYS A 81 3.05 26.33 12.59
CA LYS A 81 3.59 27.06 13.74
C LYS A 81 3.22 26.44 15.08
N ASP A 82 2.39 25.40 15.06
CA ASP A 82 1.85 24.73 16.23
C ASP A 82 1.98 23.21 16.02
N ASP A 83 2.27 22.47 17.09
CA ASP A 83 2.49 21.00 17.05
C ASP A 83 1.21 20.19 16.72
N ASN A 84 0.13 20.86 16.31
CA ASN A 84 -1.19 20.30 16.08
C ASN A 84 -1.49 20.19 14.58
N ILE A 85 -1.24 19.02 13.99
CA ILE A 85 -1.65 18.69 12.62
C ILE A 85 -3.17 18.47 12.59
N THR A 86 -3.91 19.29 11.83
CA THR A 86 -5.36 19.17 11.65
C THR A 86 -5.73 18.44 10.36
N THR A 87 -6.99 17.98 10.24
CA THR A 87 -7.51 17.39 8.99
C THR A 87 -7.38 18.35 7.80
N LYS A 88 -7.56 19.66 8.03
CA LYS A 88 -7.43 20.68 6.99
C LYS A 88 -6.00 20.75 6.44
N ASP A 89 -4.99 20.60 7.30
CA ASP A 89 -3.59 20.60 6.88
C ASP A 89 -3.27 19.40 5.98
N ILE A 90 -3.86 18.25 6.30
CA ILE A 90 -3.77 17.04 5.47
C ILE A 90 -4.44 17.28 4.10
N GLU A 91 -5.64 17.87 4.08
CA GLU A 91 -6.36 18.18 2.84
C GLU A 91 -5.60 19.14 1.93
N GLU A 92 -5.03 20.22 2.48
CA GLU A 92 -4.20 21.16 1.71
C GLU A 92 -2.92 20.50 1.19
N SER A 93 -2.25 19.69 2.03
CA SER A 93 -1.06 18.94 1.61
C SER A 93 -1.38 17.96 0.46
N ILE A 94 -2.55 17.32 0.48
CA ILE A 94 -3.02 16.48 -0.63
C ILE A 94 -3.27 17.33 -1.89
N LYS A 95 -3.83 18.54 -1.78
CA LYS A 95 -4.00 19.44 -2.93
C LYS A 95 -2.66 19.84 -3.53
N ASP A 96 -1.67 20.15 -2.71
CA ASP A 96 -0.32 20.49 -3.17
C ASP A 96 0.37 19.30 -3.84
N LEU A 97 0.25 18.12 -3.25
CA LEU A 97 0.74 16.87 -3.86
C LEU A 97 0.13 16.65 -5.26
N LYS A 98 -1.19 16.90 -5.41
CA LYS A 98 -1.90 16.76 -6.69
C LYS A 98 -1.45 17.77 -7.76
N LYS A 99 -0.94 18.94 -7.37
CA LYS A 99 -0.36 19.93 -8.31
C LYS A 99 0.93 19.39 -8.95
N ASN A 100 1.73 18.60 -8.23
CA ASN A 100 2.83 17.85 -8.83
C ASN A 100 2.29 16.62 -9.57
N THR A 101 1.92 16.83 -10.83
CA THR A 101 1.29 15.79 -11.66
C THR A 101 2.16 14.56 -11.90
N ARG A 102 3.50 14.69 -11.89
CA ARG A 102 4.43 13.56 -12.07
C ARG A 102 4.38 12.64 -10.86
N LEU A 103 4.60 13.20 -9.68
CA LEU A 103 4.52 12.49 -8.41
C LEU A 103 3.13 11.87 -8.21
N PHE A 104 2.06 12.64 -8.44
CA PHE A 104 0.70 12.15 -8.24
C PHE A 104 0.36 10.98 -9.17
N LYS A 105 0.70 11.08 -10.46
CA LYS A 105 0.49 9.99 -11.42
C LYS A 105 1.29 8.74 -11.04
N PHE A 106 2.54 8.92 -10.63
CA PHE A 106 3.39 7.82 -10.19
C PHE A 106 2.81 7.11 -8.95
N LEU A 107 2.42 7.85 -7.92
CA LEU A 107 1.81 7.27 -6.71
C LEU A 107 0.49 6.55 -7.00
N LYS A 108 -0.32 7.08 -7.93
CA LYS A 108 -1.56 6.43 -8.36
C LYS A 108 -1.25 5.10 -9.03
N LEU A 109 -0.35 5.09 -10.02
CA LEU A 109 0.04 3.88 -10.73
C LEU A 109 0.68 2.84 -9.78
N LEU A 110 1.52 3.29 -8.86
CA LEU A 110 2.09 2.43 -7.83
C LEU A 110 1.00 1.79 -6.95
N CYS A 111 -0.04 2.54 -6.57
CA CYS A 111 -1.18 1.98 -5.85
C CYS A 111 -1.98 0.98 -6.69
N GLU A 112 -2.15 1.23 -7.99
CA GLU A 112 -2.82 0.32 -8.94
C GLU A 112 -2.05 -1.01 -9.06
N GLU A 113 -0.72 -0.97 -9.06
CA GLU A 113 0.11 -2.19 -9.05
C GLU A 113 0.05 -2.89 -7.68
N LEU A 114 0.19 -2.15 -6.58
CA LEU A 114 0.19 -2.72 -5.23
C LEU A 114 -1.14 -3.35 -4.82
N VAL A 115 -2.27 -2.92 -5.40
CA VAL A 115 -3.59 -3.54 -5.12
C VAL A 115 -3.66 -5.00 -5.61
N THR A 116 -2.80 -5.38 -6.56
CA THR A 116 -2.75 -6.74 -7.11
C THR A 116 -2.14 -7.75 -6.16
N PHE A 117 -1.40 -7.30 -5.16
CA PHE A 117 -0.91 -8.14 -4.07
C PHE A 117 -2.08 -8.72 -3.27
N ASP A 118 -1.97 -9.98 -2.84
CA ASP A 118 -2.95 -10.59 -1.97
C ASP A 118 -2.76 -10.09 -0.52
N TRP A 119 -3.49 -9.02 -0.20
CA TRP A 119 -3.48 -8.40 1.13
C TRP A 119 -4.31 -9.16 2.17
N ARG A 120 -4.66 -10.43 1.98
CA ARG A 120 -5.36 -11.19 3.04
C ARG A 120 -4.39 -11.65 4.12
N THR A 121 -4.79 -11.59 5.39
CA THR A 121 -3.98 -12.20 6.46
C THR A 121 -4.08 -13.73 6.41
N SER A 122 -3.16 -14.45 7.06
CA SER A 122 -3.20 -15.92 7.15
C SER A 122 -4.45 -16.48 7.87
N SER A 123 -5.20 -15.61 8.55
CA SER A 123 -6.45 -15.94 9.24
C SER A 123 -7.68 -15.60 8.39
N ALA A 124 -7.49 -15.05 7.20
CA ALA A 124 -8.58 -14.72 6.30
C ALA A 124 -9.34 -15.99 5.89
N PRO A 125 -10.68 -15.94 5.89
CA PRO A 125 -11.51 -17.03 5.41
C PRO A 125 -11.30 -17.27 3.91
N GLY A 126 -11.47 -18.52 3.47
CA GLY A 126 -11.39 -18.89 2.05
C GLY A 126 -9.99 -19.22 1.51
N LEU A 127 -8.93 -19.02 2.31
CA LEU A 127 -7.58 -19.45 1.94
C LEU A 127 -7.45 -20.98 1.97
N ASN A 128 -6.89 -21.55 0.91
CA ASN A 128 -6.41 -22.94 0.95
C ASN A 128 -5.12 -23.05 1.78
N GLU A 129 -4.67 -24.27 2.10
CA GLU A 129 -3.49 -24.46 2.95
C GLU A 129 -2.21 -23.83 2.40
N VAL A 130 -2.02 -23.84 1.08
CA VAL A 130 -0.83 -23.27 0.43
C VAL A 130 -0.82 -21.76 0.59
N GLN A 131 -1.93 -21.10 0.27
CA GLN A 131 -2.08 -19.65 0.43
C GLN A 131 -1.95 -19.26 1.90
N ARG A 132 -2.57 -20.03 2.80
CA ARG A 132 -2.46 -19.81 4.26
C ARG A 132 -1.00 -19.86 4.72
N ARG A 133 -0.24 -20.86 4.27
CA ARG A 133 1.19 -21.01 4.57
C ARG A 133 2.01 -19.83 4.05
N GLN A 134 1.75 -19.37 2.82
CA GLN A 134 2.40 -18.18 2.27
C GLN A 134 2.12 -16.94 3.13
N GLN A 135 0.86 -16.71 3.50
CA GLN A 135 0.48 -15.56 4.33
C GLN A 135 1.03 -15.64 5.76
N MET A 136 1.38 -16.83 6.27
CA MET A 136 2.04 -16.98 7.58
C MET A 136 3.48 -16.45 7.59
N LEU A 137 4.16 -16.37 6.43
CA LEU A 137 5.51 -15.82 6.34
C LEU A 137 5.59 -14.34 6.77
N PHE A 138 4.45 -13.64 6.66
CA PHE A 138 4.34 -12.24 7.05
C PHE A 138 4.19 -12.03 8.54
N LYS A 139 4.06 -13.08 9.36
CA LYS A 139 3.96 -12.96 10.82
C LYS A 139 5.32 -12.89 11.50
N GLY A 140 5.36 -12.23 12.67
CA GLY A 140 6.55 -12.12 13.49
C GLY A 140 7.56 -11.11 12.94
N SER A 141 8.73 -11.02 13.59
CA SER A 141 9.74 -10.00 13.30
C SER A 141 10.32 -10.09 11.88
N SER A 142 10.41 -11.29 11.30
CA SER A 142 10.86 -11.48 9.91
C SER A 142 9.84 -11.01 8.88
N GLY A 143 8.56 -10.89 9.27
CA GLY A 143 7.46 -10.55 8.37
C GLY A 143 7.62 -9.20 7.68
N TYR A 144 8.21 -8.21 8.36
CA TYR A 144 8.47 -6.89 7.76
C TYR A 144 9.40 -6.98 6.55
N LYS A 145 10.49 -7.75 6.66
CA LYS A 145 11.43 -7.98 5.56
C LYS A 145 10.74 -8.73 4.43
N GLU A 146 10.02 -9.79 4.76
CA GLU A 146 9.36 -10.65 3.77
C GLU A 146 8.29 -9.90 2.96
N ILE A 147 7.44 -9.09 3.61
CA ILE A 147 6.46 -8.27 2.89
C ILE A 147 7.18 -7.35 1.89
N ARG A 148 8.24 -6.65 2.32
CA ARG A 148 8.98 -5.75 1.44
C ARG A 148 9.61 -6.49 0.25
N VAL A 149 10.18 -7.68 0.47
CA VAL A 149 10.72 -8.53 -0.61
C VAL A 149 9.63 -8.91 -1.61
N GLN A 150 8.50 -9.43 -1.13
CA GLN A 150 7.40 -9.87 -1.99
C GLN A 150 6.77 -8.71 -2.78
N LEU A 151 6.60 -7.54 -2.15
CA LEU A 151 6.09 -6.36 -2.83
C LEU A 151 7.07 -5.84 -3.89
N LEU A 152 8.39 -5.82 -3.61
CA LEU A 152 9.37 -5.49 -4.64
C LEU A 152 9.37 -6.51 -5.78
N LYS A 153 9.20 -7.79 -5.47
CA LYS A 153 9.12 -8.84 -6.49
C LYS A 153 7.88 -8.71 -7.37
N LEU A 154 6.75 -8.34 -6.78
CA LEU A 154 5.53 -8.01 -7.51
C LEU A 154 5.79 -6.83 -8.47
N LEU A 155 6.36 -5.74 -7.97
CA LEU A 155 6.59 -4.53 -8.75
C LEU A 155 7.65 -4.69 -9.84
N GLU A 156 8.65 -5.56 -9.65
CA GLU A 156 9.59 -5.97 -10.72
C GLU A 156 8.84 -6.56 -11.92
N GLY A 157 7.73 -7.26 -11.69
CA GLY A 157 6.85 -7.78 -12.73
C GLY A 157 5.84 -6.79 -13.32
N SER A 158 5.84 -5.52 -12.89
CA SER A 158 4.93 -4.49 -13.42
C SER A 158 5.16 -4.27 -14.92
N LYS A 159 4.09 -3.94 -15.64
CA LYS A 159 4.16 -3.53 -17.06
C LYS A 159 4.69 -2.11 -17.22
N ASP A 160 4.66 -1.31 -16.16
CA ASP A 160 5.26 0.02 -16.18
C ASP A 160 6.78 -0.11 -15.97
N GLN A 161 7.53 0.29 -17.00
CA GLN A 161 8.98 0.13 -17.02
C GLN A 161 9.68 0.96 -15.94
N LEU A 162 9.12 2.11 -15.53
CA LEU A 162 9.69 2.94 -14.48
C LEU A 162 9.55 2.23 -13.13
N ILE A 163 8.38 1.69 -12.82
CA ILE A 163 8.13 0.89 -11.60
C ILE A 163 9.02 -0.36 -11.58
N SER A 164 8.99 -1.16 -12.66
CA SER A 164 9.75 -2.40 -12.76
C SER A 164 11.27 -2.19 -12.58
N ASN A 165 11.83 -1.20 -13.28
CA ASN A 165 13.26 -0.88 -13.16
C ASN A 165 13.62 -0.36 -11.76
N THR A 166 12.77 0.46 -11.16
CA THR A 166 13.04 1.05 -9.85
C THR A 166 12.93 0.00 -8.75
N ALA A 167 11.95 -0.90 -8.83
CA ALA A 167 11.84 -2.05 -7.92
C ALA A 167 13.07 -2.97 -8.02
N SER A 168 13.55 -3.24 -9.23
CA SER A 168 14.79 -4.01 -9.45
C SER A 168 16.01 -3.35 -8.80
N LYS A 169 16.18 -2.03 -8.99
CA LYS A 169 17.25 -1.26 -8.34
C LYS A 169 17.13 -1.27 -6.81
N ALA A 170 15.92 -1.12 -6.27
CA ALA A 170 15.68 -1.15 -4.83
C ALA A 170 16.08 -2.51 -4.22
N GLN A 171 15.74 -3.63 -4.87
CA GLN A 171 16.18 -4.96 -4.41
C GLN A 171 17.70 -5.10 -4.34
N GLN A 172 18.42 -4.55 -5.32
CA GLN A 172 19.89 -4.55 -5.34
C GLN A 172 20.48 -3.73 -4.19
N TYR A 173 19.98 -2.50 -3.97
CA TYR A 173 20.45 -1.65 -2.86
C TYR A 173 20.17 -2.26 -1.48
N LEU A 174 19.11 -3.04 -1.35
CA LEU A 174 18.72 -3.69 -0.10
C LEU A 174 19.39 -5.07 0.11
N GLY A 175 20.14 -5.56 -0.87
CA GLY A 175 20.80 -6.87 -0.81
C GLY A 175 19.81 -8.03 -0.76
N TYR A 176 18.69 -7.92 -1.47
CA TYR A 176 17.70 -8.99 -1.61
C TYR A 176 17.98 -9.91 -2.81
N VAL A 177 18.86 -9.47 -3.71
CA VAL A 177 19.38 -10.17 -4.89
C VAL A 177 20.89 -10.04 -4.97
#